data_AF-A0A5B7C6S6-F1
#
_entry.id   AF-A0A5B7C6S6-F1
#
_cell.length_a   1.000
_cell.length_b   1.000
_cell.length_c   1.000
_cell.angle_alpha   90.00
_cell.angle_beta   90.00
_cell.angle_gamma   90.00
#
_symmetry.space_group_name_H-M   'P 1'
#
loop_
_entity.id
_entity.type
_entity.pdbx_description
1 polymer ?
#
loop_
_entity_poly.entity_id
_entity_poly.type
_entity_poly.pdbx_seq_one_letter_code
_entity_poly.pdbx_strand_id
1 'polypeptide(L)'
;MNTNKHPLLFHILTSLHLSFHLTITFIHANSSSAYTPLDNFALNCGDYGNTTAPDGRKWTGDTASRFIPDTSSSSSTSTASTQYLSPQIPYKTARIFHSQFT
;
A
#
# COMPACT_ATOMS: atom_id res chain seq x y z
N MET A 1 31.47 -29.13 -46.13
CA MET A 1 31.51 -27.97 -45.21
C MET A 1 30.17 -27.83 -44.50
N ASN A 2 30.17 -28.09 -43.19
CA ASN A 2 29.38 -27.46 -42.11
C ASN A 2 27.90 -27.06 -42.36
N THR A 3 26.94 -27.91 -41.96
CA THR A 3 25.56 -27.50 -41.62
C THR A 3 24.96 -28.42 -40.54
N ASN A 4 25.40 -28.32 -39.28
CA ASN A 4 24.66 -28.94 -38.17
C ASN A 4 24.88 -28.29 -36.79
N LYS A 5 25.12 -26.97 -36.76
CA LYS A 5 25.30 -26.21 -35.50
C LYS A 5 24.01 -25.52 -35.01
N HIS A 6 22.97 -25.46 -35.85
CA HIS A 6 21.70 -24.79 -35.58
C HIS A 6 20.81 -25.45 -34.50
N PRO A 7 20.59 -26.78 -34.50
CA PRO A 7 19.75 -27.42 -33.49
C PRO A 7 20.43 -27.42 -32.13
N LEU A 8 21.75 -27.66 -32.09
CA LEU A 8 22.55 -27.61 -30.86
C LEU A 8 22.53 -26.21 -30.23
N LEU A 9 22.73 -25.16 -31.02
CA LEU A 9 22.65 -23.78 -30.55
C LEU A 9 21.25 -23.43 -30.02
N PHE A 10 20.19 -23.90 -30.69
CA PHE A 10 18.81 -23.70 -30.25
C PHE A 10 18.53 -24.35 -28.89
N HIS A 11 18.99 -25.59 -28.67
CA HIS A 11 18.84 -26.28 -27.38
C HIS A 11 19.64 -25.60 -26.25
N ILE A 12 20.83 -25.08 -26.58
CA ILE A 12 21.63 -24.31 -25.62
C ILE A 12 20.91 -23.01 -25.24
N LEU A 13 20.34 -22.29 -26.21
CA LEU A 13 19.61 -21.04 -25.97
C LEU A 13 18.33 -21.26 -25.16
N THR A 14 17.55 -22.31 -25.45
CA THR A 14 16.33 -22.62 -24.68
C THR A 14 16.65 -23.09 -23.27
N SER A 15 17.71 -23.89 -23.09
CA SER A 15 18.21 -24.30 -21.78
C SER A 15 18.68 -23.10 -20.94
N LEU A 16 19.42 -22.16 -21.56
CA LEU A 16 19.89 -20.95 -20.90
C LEU A 16 18.71 -20.02 -20.52
N HIS A 17 17.74 -19.87 -21.40
CA HIS A 17 16.54 -19.09 -21.12
C HIS A 17 15.73 -19.69 -19.96
N LEU A 18 15.52 -21.02 -19.96
CA LEU A 18 14.78 -21.70 -18.90
C LEU A 18 15.50 -21.62 -17.55
N SER A 19 16.82 -21.84 -17.55
CA SER A 19 17.62 -21.70 -16.33
C SER A 19 17.62 -20.26 -15.80
N PHE A 20 17.68 -19.25 -16.67
CA PHE A 20 17.57 -17.85 -16.27
C PHE A 20 16.21 -17.55 -15.59
N HIS A 21 15.09 -17.97 -16.20
CA HIS A 21 13.77 -17.81 -15.58
C HIS A 21 13.64 -18.53 -14.24
N LEU A 22 14.21 -19.74 -14.13
CA LEU A 22 14.20 -20.50 -12.88
C LEU A 22 15.02 -19.81 -11.78
N THR A 23 16.18 -19.22 -12.13
CA THR A 23 16.98 -18.45 -11.16
C THR A 23 16.29 -17.17 -10.72
N ILE A 24 15.60 -16.47 -11.63
CA ILE A 24 14.83 -15.27 -11.29
C ILE A 24 13.69 -15.61 -10.33
N THR A 25 12.88 -16.61 -10.62
CA THR A 25 11.75 -16.98 -9.74
C THR A 25 12.25 -17.45 -8.38
N PHE A 26 13.38 -18.16 -8.32
CA PHE A 26 14.01 -18.57 -7.07
C PHE A 26 14.49 -17.36 -6.24
N ILE A 27 15.10 -16.35 -6.85
CA ILE A 27 15.53 -15.13 -6.15
C ILE A 27 14.33 -14.36 -5.60
N HIS A 28 13.23 -14.23 -6.36
CA HIS A 28 12.01 -13.58 -5.88
C HIS A 28 11.36 -14.34 -4.72
N ALA A 29 11.37 -15.68 -4.75
CA ALA A 29 10.85 -16.51 -3.68
C ALA A 29 11.69 -16.42 -2.39
N ASN A 30 12.99 -16.17 -2.52
CA ASN A 30 13.92 -15.99 -1.40
C ASN A 30 14.17 -14.52 -1.05
N SER A 31 13.47 -13.58 -1.70
CA SER A 31 13.49 -12.20 -1.26
C SER A 31 12.86 -12.13 0.13
N SER A 32 13.46 -11.32 1.01
CA SER A 32 12.95 -11.13 2.36
C SER A 32 11.47 -10.78 2.30
N SER A 33 10.65 -11.50 3.07
CA SER A 33 9.22 -11.17 3.21
C SER A 33 9.07 -9.68 3.53
N ALA A 34 8.13 -9.02 2.86
CA ALA A 34 7.80 -7.65 3.18
C ALA A 34 7.49 -7.55 4.69
N TYR A 35 8.00 -6.49 5.32
CA TYR A 35 7.75 -6.25 6.73
C TYR A 35 6.24 -6.27 7.01
N THR A 36 5.81 -7.20 7.88
CA THR A 36 4.45 -7.26 8.37
C THR A 36 4.42 -6.61 9.74
N PRO A 37 3.83 -5.42 9.89
CA PRO A 37 3.74 -4.79 11.20
C PRO A 37 2.84 -5.63 12.13
N LEU A 38 3.19 -5.66 13.42
CA LEU A 38 2.37 -6.29 14.45
C LEU A 38 0.96 -5.66 14.49
N ASP A 39 0.93 -4.33 14.36
CA ASP A 39 -0.27 -3.52 14.33
C ASP A 39 -0.28 -2.59 13.12
N ASN A 40 -1.42 -2.49 12.42
CA ASN A 40 -1.61 -1.58 11.29
C ASN A 40 -2.86 -0.73 11.51
N PHE A 41 -2.70 0.37 12.24
CA PHE A 41 -3.76 1.35 12.48
C PHE A 41 -3.64 2.50 11.48
N ALA A 42 -4.59 2.59 10.56
CA ALA A 42 -4.70 3.70 9.63
C ALA A 42 -5.93 4.53 9.99
N LEU A 43 -5.76 5.80 10.35
CA LEU A 43 -6.84 6.67 10.80
C LEU A 43 -7.32 7.61 9.68
N ASN A 44 -8.63 7.62 9.43
CA ASN A 44 -9.26 8.62 8.58
C ASN A 44 -9.75 9.78 9.45
N CYS A 45 -8.92 10.81 9.57
CA CYS A 45 -9.19 11.91 10.50
C CYS A 45 -10.42 12.72 10.06
N GLY A 46 -11.31 13.02 11.00
CA GLY A 46 -12.55 13.76 10.74
C GLY A 46 -13.68 12.93 10.13
N ASP A 47 -13.50 11.61 10.00
CA ASP A 47 -14.52 10.68 9.49
C ASP A 47 -15.01 9.72 10.59
N TYR A 48 -16.09 8.99 10.30
CA TYR A 48 -16.69 7.96 11.16
C TYR A 48 -16.56 6.56 10.53
N GLY A 49 -16.53 5.52 11.36
CA GLY A 49 -16.63 4.13 10.91
C GLY A 49 -15.40 3.62 10.16
N ASN A 50 -15.52 2.46 9.51
CA ASN A 50 -14.41 1.85 8.76
C ASN A 50 -14.63 2.00 7.25
N THR A 51 -13.58 2.38 6.52
CA THR A 51 -13.60 2.52 5.06
C THR A 51 -12.44 1.74 4.43
N THR A 52 -12.55 1.44 3.14
CA THR A 52 -11.49 0.79 2.36
C THR A 52 -11.18 1.68 1.17
N ALA A 53 -9.92 2.07 1.03
CA ALA A 53 -9.45 2.89 -0.08
C ALA A 53 -9.33 2.04 -1.37
N PRO A 54 -9.26 2.67 -2.57
CA PRO A 54 -9.15 1.95 -3.84
C PRO A 54 -7.93 1.04 -3.97
N ASP A 55 -6.88 1.29 -3.20
CA ASP A 55 -5.67 0.45 -3.10
C ASP A 55 -5.86 -0.78 -2.20
N GLY A 56 -7.06 -0.98 -1.63
CA GLY A 56 -7.39 -2.06 -0.72
C GLY A 56 -7.02 -1.80 0.75
N ARG A 57 -6.41 -0.65 1.07
CA ARG A 57 -6.06 -0.32 2.45
C ARG A 57 -7.31 0.01 3.27
N LYS A 58 -7.43 -0.60 4.45
CA LYS A 58 -8.48 -0.28 5.42
C LYS A 58 -8.10 0.94 6.25
N TRP A 59 -9.07 1.81 6.49
CA TRP A 59 -8.97 3.01 7.30
C TRP A 59 -10.09 3.03 8.33
N THR A 60 -9.80 3.53 9.53
CA THR A 60 -10.76 3.69 10.62
C THR A 60 -10.92 5.18 10.91
N GLY A 61 -12.15 5.67 10.85
CA GLY A 61 -12.52 7.03 11.21
C GLY A 61 -12.11 7.36 12.63
N ASP A 62 -11.51 8.52 12.83
CA ASP A 62 -11.06 8.94 14.16
C ASP A 62 -12.22 9.41 15.07
N THR A 63 -13.37 9.75 14.49
CA THR A 63 -14.46 10.34 15.25
C THR A 63 -15.14 9.30 16.12
N ALA A 64 -15.30 9.61 17.41
CA ALA A 64 -15.74 8.68 18.44
C ALA A 64 -14.83 7.43 18.60
N SER A 65 -13.60 7.49 18.09
CA SER A 65 -12.59 6.46 18.32
C SER A 65 -11.83 6.73 19.62
N ARG A 66 -11.21 5.68 20.17
CA ARG A 66 -10.30 5.78 21.33
C ARG A 66 -9.02 6.60 21.06
N PHE A 67 -8.80 7.02 19.81
CA PHE A 67 -7.60 7.75 19.40
C PHE A 67 -7.76 9.26 19.51
N ILE A 68 -8.98 9.75 19.81
CA ILE A 68 -9.27 11.15 20.06
C ILE A 68 -9.58 11.33 21.57
N PRO A 69 -8.77 12.11 22.31
CA PRO A 69 -9.01 12.52 23.67
C PRO A 69 -10.33 13.26 23.82
N ASP A 70 -10.87 13.21 25.04
CA ASP A 70 -12.14 13.82 25.42
C ASP A 70 -12.15 15.36 25.39
N THR A 71 -11.06 16.01 24.93
CA THR A 71 -11.00 17.45 24.67
C THR A 71 -11.76 17.84 23.40
N SER A 72 -12.91 17.22 23.14
CA SER A 72 -13.73 17.41 21.93
C SER A 72 -14.07 18.88 21.62
N SER A 73 -13.96 19.78 22.60
CA SER A 73 -14.09 21.24 22.44
C SER A 73 -12.91 21.94 21.75
N SER A 74 -11.73 21.31 21.64
CA SER A 74 -10.53 21.90 21.04
C SER A 74 -10.27 21.46 19.60
N SER A 75 -11.17 20.67 19.00
CA SER A 75 -11.03 20.24 17.61
C SER A 75 -12.33 20.36 16.82
N SER A 76 -12.21 20.48 15.51
CA SER A 76 -13.33 20.43 14.57
C SER A 76 -13.00 19.49 13.42
N THR A 77 -14.01 19.00 12.72
CA THR A 77 -13.83 18.24 11.48
C THR A 77 -14.08 19.13 10.28
N SER A 78 -13.42 18.84 9.16
CA SER A 78 -13.55 19.58 7.92
C SER A 78 -13.46 18.65 6.72
N THR A 79 -14.18 19.00 5.66
CA THR A 79 -14.20 18.28 4.39
C THR A 79 -13.58 19.15 3.31
N ALA A 80 -12.53 18.66 2.68
CA ALA A 80 -11.87 19.34 1.57
C ALA A 80 -12.73 19.27 0.29
N SER A 81 -12.56 20.27 -0.58
CA SER A 81 -13.08 20.21 -1.94
C SER A 81 -12.44 19.05 -2.71
N THR A 82 -13.20 18.45 -3.63
CA THR A 82 -12.71 17.34 -4.45
C THR A 82 -11.73 17.84 -5.51
N GLN A 83 -10.54 17.24 -5.58
CA GLN A 83 -9.59 17.44 -6.66
C GLN A 83 -9.60 16.23 -7.60
N TYR A 84 -9.55 16.47 -8.91
CA TYR A 84 -9.43 15.42 -9.92
C TYR A 84 -8.17 14.58 -9.67
N LEU A 85 -8.30 13.25 -9.68
CA LEU A 85 -7.25 12.25 -9.41
C LEU A 85 -6.74 12.16 -7.95
N SER A 86 -7.26 12.96 -7.02
CA SER A 86 -6.87 12.84 -5.61
C SER A 86 -7.67 11.71 -4.92
N PRO A 87 -7.01 10.72 -4.28
CA PRO A 87 -7.70 9.71 -3.50
C PRO A 87 -8.55 10.36 -2.41
N GLN A 88 -9.80 9.92 -2.26
CA GLN A 88 -10.71 10.55 -1.29
C GLN A 88 -10.42 10.08 0.14
N ILE A 89 -9.94 8.85 0.32
CA ILE A 89 -9.62 8.28 1.61
C ILE A 89 -8.09 8.21 1.74
N PRO A 90 -7.48 8.76 2.79
CA PRO A 90 -8.07 9.55 3.89
C PRO A 90 -8.14 11.06 3.59
N TYR A 91 -7.79 11.51 2.39
CA TYR A 91 -7.43 12.91 2.14
C TYR A 91 -8.61 13.89 2.03
N LYS A 92 -9.85 13.41 1.91
CA LYS A 92 -11.04 14.28 1.79
C LYS A 92 -11.45 14.88 3.13
N THR A 93 -11.16 14.21 4.24
CA THR A 93 -11.57 14.61 5.58
C THR A 93 -10.36 14.93 6.44
N ALA A 94 -10.51 15.89 7.36
CA ALA A 94 -9.48 16.23 8.33
C ALA A 94 -10.09 16.59 9.68
N ARG A 95 -9.33 16.32 10.75
CA ARG A 95 -9.55 16.92 12.06
C ARG A 95 -8.57 18.07 12.26
N ILE A 96 -9.08 19.22 12.65
CA ILE A 96 -8.33 20.46 12.88
C ILE A 96 -8.30 20.68 14.40
N PHE A 97 -7.10 20.88 14.95
CA PHE A 97 -6.90 21.18 16.37
C PHE A 97 -6.65 22.69 16.53
N HIS A 98 -7.41 23.33 17.42
CA HIS A 98 -7.36 24.77 17.68
C HIS A 98 -6.44 25.12 18.86
N SER A 99 -5.97 24.11 19.58
CA SER A 99 -5.01 24.23 20.67
C SER A 99 -4.07 23.03 20.69
N GLN A 100 -3.04 23.10 21.52
CA GLN A 100 -2.20 21.94 21.79
C GLN A 100 -3.05 20.77 22.31
N PHE A 101 -2.67 19.58 21.84
CA PHE A 101 -3.19 18.30 22.27
C PHE A 101 -2.26 17.73 23.33
N THR A 102 -2.82 17.27 24.45
CA THR A 102 -2.10 16.63 25.57
C THR A 102 -2.68 15.27 25.87
#